data_AF-A0A1S1HXH2-F1
#
_entry.id   AF-A0A1S1HXH2-F1
#
_cell.length_a   1.000
_cell.length_b   1.000
_cell.length_c   1.000
_cell.angle_alpha   90.00
_cell.angle_beta   90.00
_cell.angle_gamma   90.00
#
_symmetry.space_group_name_H-M   'P 1'
#
loop_
_entity.id
_entity.type
_entity.pdbx_description
1 polymer ?
#
loop_
_entity_poly.entity_id
_entity_poly.type
_entity_poly.pdbx_seq_one_letter_code
_entity_poly.pdbx_strand_id
1 'polypeptide(L)'
;MNDELLILLEQQLAHLQSLHIVMKNEELLLGYHRVPPSPFQETTEQKRYLVAAISHGETNRLRLEQESNISAPYEDFPALQSLWGAIKALTTELKELNYRNHQMLQLHIELNSQRLAFAKKHNNQSTYGADGLEQKRPVLGKKISI
;
A
#
# COMPACT_ATOMS: atom_id res chain seq x y z
N MET A 1 -0.43 21.80 -27.55
CA MET A 1 -0.70 22.26 -26.18
C MET A 1 -1.98 21.66 -25.61
N ASN A 2 -3.19 21.97 -26.11
CA ASN A 2 -4.41 21.35 -25.55
C ASN A 2 -4.49 19.82 -25.77
N ASP A 3 -4.05 19.32 -26.93
CA ASP A 3 -4.04 17.87 -27.19
C ASP A 3 -3.02 17.12 -26.32
N GLU A 4 -1.89 17.74 -25.97
CA GLU A 4 -0.86 17.14 -25.11
C GLU A 4 -1.35 17.01 -23.66
N LEU A 5 -2.08 18.02 -23.17
CA LEU A 5 -2.70 17.98 -21.85
C LEU A 5 -3.82 16.93 -21.78
N LEU A 6 -4.61 16.81 -22.86
CA LEU A 6 -5.66 15.79 -22.96
C LEU A 6 -5.07 14.37 -22.93
N ILE A 7 -4.04 14.09 -23.74
CA ILE A 7 -3.35 12.79 -23.74
C ILE A 7 -2.75 12.49 -22.37
N LEU A 8 -2.14 13.48 -21.72
CA LEU A 8 -1.56 13.31 -20.39
C LEU A 8 -2.62 12.96 -19.34
N LEU A 9 -3.76 13.67 -19.36
CA LEU A 9 -4.86 13.41 -18.43
C LEU A 9 -5.49 12.03 -18.68
N GLU A 10 -5.64 11.61 -19.95
CA GLU A 10 -6.10 10.25 -20.29
C GLU A 10 -5.14 9.17 -19.76
N GLN A 11 -3.83 9.39 -19.92
CA GLN A 11 -2.82 8.49 -19.36
C GLN A 11 -2.89 8.44 -17.82
N GLN A 12 -3.07 9.58 -17.15
CA GLN A 12 -3.27 9.62 -15.70
C GLN A 12 -4.53 8.84 -15.28
N LEU A 13 -5.63 8.99 -16.02
CA LEU A 13 -6.86 8.24 -15.76
C LEU A 13 -6.63 6.73 -15.91
N ALA A 14 -5.95 6.28 -16.95
CA ALA A 14 -5.61 4.87 -17.16
C ALA A 14 -4.72 4.31 -16.04
N HIS A 15 -3.73 5.09 -15.58
CA HIS A 15 -2.89 4.71 -14.43
C HIS A 15 -3.70 4.61 -13.14
N LEU A 16 -4.64 5.53 -12.90
CA LEU A 16 -5.50 5.52 -11.72
C LEU A 16 -6.47 4.33 -11.74
N GLN A 17 -7.05 4.00 -12.90
CA GLN A 17 -7.86 2.78 -13.08
C GLN A 17 -7.04 1.51 -12.82
N SER A 18 -5.80 1.47 -13.30
CA SER A 18 -4.89 0.34 -13.03
C SER A 18 -4.58 0.23 -11.53
N LEU A 19 -4.33 1.37 -10.87
CA LEU A 19 -4.09 1.43 -9.42
C LEU A 19 -5.30 0.93 -8.64
N HIS A 20 -6.52 1.23 -9.09
CA HIS A 20 -7.74 0.73 -8.47
C HIS A 20 -7.83 -0.79 -8.48
N ILE A 21 -7.49 -1.44 -9.61
CA ILE A 21 -7.44 -2.90 -9.71
C ILE A 21 -6.39 -3.47 -8.75
N VAL A 22 -5.18 -2.89 -8.72
CA VAL A 22 -4.11 -3.33 -7.82
C VAL A 22 -4.50 -3.19 -6.36
N MET A 23 -5.20 -2.12 -5.98
CA MET A 23 -5.65 -1.91 -4.60
C MET A 23 -6.79 -2.84 -4.18
N LYS A 24 -7.69 -3.23 -5.10
CA LYS A 24 -8.67 -4.29 -4.85
C LYS A 24 -8.02 -5.65 -4.68
N ASN A 25 -6.99 -5.95 -5.48
CA ASN A 25 -6.20 -7.17 -5.29
C ASN A 25 -5.50 -7.17 -3.93
N GLU A 26 -4.93 -6.03 -3.50
CA GLU A 26 -4.35 -5.86 -2.17
C GLU A 26 -5.39 -6.11 -1.06
N GLU A 27 -6.62 -5.58 -1.18
CA GLU A 27 -7.72 -5.84 -0.24
C GLU A 27 -8.03 -7.34 -0.14
N LEU A 28 -8.13 -8.03 -1.28
CA LEU A 28 -8.36 -9.49 -1.33
C LEU A 28 -7.23 -10.26 -0.66
N LEU A 29 -5.96 -9.90 -0.93
CA LEU A 29 -4.79 -10.54 -0.34
C LEU A 29 -4.71 -10.34 1.18
N LEU A 30 -5.16 -9.19 1.67
CA LEU A 30 -5.26 -8.89 3.09
C LEU A 30 -6.44 -9.59 3.77
N GLY A 31 -7.46 -10.01 3.00
CA GLY A 31 -8.62 -10.74 3.49
C GLY A 31 -8.34 -12.21 3.85
N TYR A 32 -7.21 -12.77 3.42
CA TYR A 32 -6.82 -14.12 3.82
C TYR A 32 -6.42 -14.18 5.31
N HIS A 33 -6.67 -15.34 5.94
CA HIS A 33 -6.29 -15.58 7.34
C HIS A 33 -4.80 -15.34 7.62
N ARG A 34 -3.96 -15.62 6.63
CA ARG A 34 -2.53 -15.29 6.65
C ARG A 34 -2.20 -14.60 5.33
N VAL A 35 -1.69 -13.38 5.42
CA VAL A 35 -1.29 -12.60 4.24
C VAL A 35 -0.16 -13.34 3.50
N PRO A 36 -0.36 -13.73 2.23
CA PRO A 36 0.65 -14.46 1.46
C PRO A 36 1.81 -13.51 1.07
N PRO A 37 3.05 -13.76 1.50
CA PRO A 37 4.12 -12.76 1.42
C PRO A 37 4.56 -12.42 0.00
N SER A 38 4.72 -13.41 -0.89
CA SER A 38 5.17 -13.19 -2.28
C SER A 38 4.16 -12.38 -3.11
N PRO A 39 2.90 -12.81 -3.28
CA PRO A 39 1.94 -12.05 -4.09
C PRO A 39 1.58 -10.69 -3.47
N PHE A 40 1.65 -10.56 -2.14
CA PHE A 40 1.47 -9.27 -1.46
C PHE A 40 2.61 -8.30 -1.75
N GLN A 41 3.87 -8.76 -1.74
CA GLN A 41 5.02 -7.94 -2.11
C GLN A 41 4.94 -7.49 -3.57
N GLU A 42 4.64 -8.39 -4.49
CA GLU A 42 4.47 -8.05 -5.92
C GLU A 42 3.39 -6.99 -6.13
N THR A 43 2.23 -7.15 -5.50
CA THR A 43 1.12 -6.18 -5.55
C THR A 43 1.53 -4.81 -4.96
N THR A 44 2.32 -4.83 -3.87
CA THR A 44 2.83 -3.61 -3.23
C THR A 44 3.83 -2.87 -4.11
N GLU A 45 4.72 -3.59 -4.80
CA GLU A 45 5.67 -2.99 -5.75
C GLU A 45 4.94 -2.40 -6.96
N GLN A 46 3.94 -3.10 -7.51
CA GLN A 46 3.08 -2.57 -8.59
C GLN A 46 2.37 -1.28 -8.17
N LYS A 47 1.80 -1.25 -6.96
CA LYS A 47 1.18 -0.05 -6.38
C LYS A 47 2.19 1.09 -6.29
N ARG A 48 3.40 0.83 -5.82
CA ARG A 48 4.47 1.84 -5.69
C ARG A 48 4.85 2.42 -7.06
N TYR A 49 5.02 1.57 -8.06
CA TYR A 49 5.31 1.99 -9.43
C TYR A 49 4.20 2.88 -10.00
N LEU A 50 2.93 2.48 -9.87
CA LEU A 50 1.79 3.25 -10.37
C LEU A 50 1.65 4.60 -9.66
N VAL A 51 1.85 4.64 -8.34
CA VAL A 51 1.83 5.90 -7.59
C VAL A 51 2.96 6.84 -8.04
N ALA A 52 4.16 6.31 -8.28
CA ALA A 52 5.26 7.10 -8.83
C ALA A 52 4.95 7.65 -10.23
N ALA A 53 4.36 6.82 -11.10
CA ALA A 53 3.93 7.24 -12.44
C ALA A 53 2.85 8.33 -12.40
N ILE A 54 1.85 8.20 -11.51
CA ILE A 54 0.81 9.21 -11.29
C ILE A 54 1.43 10.52 -10.78
N SER A 55 2.35 10.44 -9.81
CA SER A 55 3.03 11.62 -9.28
C SER A 55 3.86 12.35 -10.35
N HIS A 56 4.52 11.60 -11.23
CA HIS A 56 5.25 12.19 -12.36
C HIS A 56 4.30 12.85 -13.37
N GLY A 57 3.17 12.20 -13.68
CA GLY A 57 2.12 12.78 -14.52
C GLY A 57 1.58 14.08 -13.95
N GLU A 58 1.41 14.16 -12.62
CA GLU A 58 0.88 15.36 -11.96
C GLU A 58 1.88 16.53 -12.01
N THR A 59 3.18 16.27 -11.81
CA THR A 59 4.22 17.28 -12.00
C THR A 59 4.22 17.82 -13.44
N ASN A 60 4.05 16.93 -14.42
CA ASN A 60 3.98 17.32 -15.83
C ASN A 60 2.71 18.14 -16.14
N ARG A 61 1.57 17.78 -15.54
CA ARG A 61 0.33 18.55 -15.62
C ARG A 61 0.54 19.97 -15.10
N LEU A 62 1.09 20.12 -13.90
CA LEU A 62 1.37 21.43 -13.30
C LEU A 62 2.33 22.29 -14.14
N ARG A 63 3.33 21.67 -14.77
CA ARG A 63 4.25 22.37 -15.69
C ARG A 63 3.51 22.87 -16.93
N LEU A 64 2.68 22.03 -17.56
CA LEU A 64 1.89 22.40 -18.74
C LEU A 64 0.84 23.48 -18.42
N GLU A 65 0.23 23.43 -17.22
CA GLU A 65 -0.67 24.47 -16.72
C GLU A 65 0.04 25.82 -16.58
N GLN A 66 1.26 25.83 -16.03
CA GLN A 66 2.08 27.04 -15.93
C GLN A 66 2.49 27.59 -17.30
N GLU A 67 2.88 26.73 -18.23
CA GLU A 67 3.28 27.12 -19.59
C GLU A 67 2.09 27.66 -20.41
N SER A 68 0.90 27.11 -20.20
CA SER A 68 -0.31 27.49 -20.95
C SER A 68 -1.14 28.57 -20.24
N ASN A 69 -0.78 28.93 -19.00
CA ASN A 69 -1.52 29.84 -18.12
C ASN A 69 -3.00 29.45 -17.92
N ILE A 70 -3.28 28.15 -17.94
CA ILE A 70 -4.61 27.55 -17.76
C ILE A 70 -4.59 26.78 -16.44
N SER A 71 -5.68 26.85 -15.66
CA SER A 71 -5.80 26.13 -14.39
C SER A 71 -7.06 25.28 -14.33
N ALA A 72 -6.96 24.08 -13.75
CA ALA A 72 -8.12 23.27 -13.38
C ALA A 72 -9.09 24.08 -12.50
N PRO A 73 -10.39 24.16 -12.82
CA PRO A 73 -11.23 23.09 -13.36
C PRO A 73 -11.43 23.05 -14.89
N TYR A 74 -10.64 23.79 -15.67
CA TYR A 74 -10.72 23.81 -17.13
C TYR A 74 -12.12 24.17 -17.66
N GLU A 75 -12.73 25.21 -17.08
CA GLU A 75 -14.12 25.64 -17.39
C GLU A 75 -14.35 25.95 -18.87
N ASP A 76 -13.30 26.39 -19.57
CA ASP A 76 -13.34 26.70 -21.00
C ASP A 76 -13.32 25.46 -21.91
N PHE A 77 -13.00 24.27 -21.36
CA PHE A 77 -12.81 23.03 -22.12
C PHE A 77 -13.65 21.88 -21.54
N PRO A 78 -14.86 21.63 -22.06
CA PRO A 78 -15.79 20.65 -21.48
C PRO A 78 -15.23 19.21 -21.48
N ALA A 79 -14.41 18.85 -22.47
CA ALA A 79 -13.76 17.54 -22.53
C ALA A 79 -12.75 17.34 -21.38
N LEU A 80 -11.90 18.34 -21.11
CA LEU A 80 -10.94 18.30 -20.01
C LEU A 80 -11.65 18.36 -18.65
N GLN A 81 -12.70 19.16 -18.53
CA GLN A 81 -13.50 19.27 -17.31
C GLN A 81 -14.12 17.91 -16.93
N SER A 82 -14.73 17.21 -17.90
CA SER A 82 -15.31 15.88 -17.68
C SER A 82 -14.25 14.88 -17.21
N LEU A 83 -13.09 14.86 -17.86
CA LEU A 83 -12.03 13.92 -17.53
C LEU A 83 -11.39 14.23 -16.16
N TRP A 84 -11.23 15.51 -15.83
CA TRP A 84 -10.78 15.95 -14.51
C TRP A 84 -11.77 15.57 -13.40
N GLY A 85 -13.07 15.66 -13.67
CA GLY A 85 -14.11 15.17 -12.78
C GLY A 85 -13.97 13.67 -12.49
N ALA A 86 -13.76 12.86 -13.55
CA ALA A 86 -13.52 11.43 -13.40
C ALA A 86 -12.26 11.11 -12.59
N ILE A 87 -11.15 11.81 -12.85
CA ILE A 87 -9.90 11.68 -12.09
C ILE A 87 -10.12 12.00 -10.60
N LYS A 88 -10.83 13.08 -10.28
CA LYS A 88 -11.13 13.47 -8.89
C LYS A 88 -12.00 12.44 -8.18
N ALA A 89 -13.05 11.95 -8.85
CA ALA A 89 -13.93 10.93 -8.31
C ALA A 89 -13.16 9.65 -7.98
N LEU A 90 -12.36 9.17 -8.93
CA LEU A 90 -11.60 7.94 -8.78
C LEU A 90 -10.47 8.07 -7.75
N THR A 91 -9.82 9.24 -7.65
CA THR A 91 -8.83 9.53 -6.60
C THR A 91 -9.46 9.50 -5.21
N THR A 92 -10.70 9.96 -5.07
CA THR A 92 -11.43 9.94 -3.79
C THR A 92 -11.75 8.50 -3.38
N GLU A 93 -12.22 7.67 -4.32
CA GLU A 93 -12.46 6.24 -4.10
C GLU A 93 -11.16 5.51 -3.72
N LEU A 94 -10.06 5.77 -4.44
CA LEU A 94 -8.75 5.20 -4.13
C LEU A 94 -8.26 5.58 -2.73
N LYS A 95 -8.51 6.82 -2.28
CA LYS A 95 -8.14 7.27 -0.93
C LYS A 95 -8.90 6.47 0.13
N GLU A 96 -10.19 6.23 -0.07
CA GLU A 96 -11.01 5.43 0.84
C GLU A 96 -10.54 3.97 0.88
N LEU A 97 -10.27 3.35 -0.28
CA LEU A 97 -9.73 2.00 -0.35
C LEU A 97 -8.35 1.90 0.32
N ASN A 98 -7.49 2.92 0.18
CA ASN A 98 -6.18 2.94 0.84
C ASN A 98 -6.36 2.93 2.36
N TYR A 99 -7.28 3.76 2.86
CA TYR A 99 -7.59 3.85 4.27
C TYR A 99 -8.08 2.50 4.82
N ARG A 100 -8.98 1.82 4.10
CA ARG A 100 -9.47 0.47 4.47
C ARG A 100 -8.33 -0.56 4.48
N ASN A 101 -7.49 -0.59 3.45
CA ASN A 101 -6.33 -1.50 3.39
C ASN A 101 -5.37 -1.24 4.55
N HIS A 102 -5.15 0.04 4.89
CA HIS A 102 -4.34 0.42 6.04
C HIS A 102 -4.92 -0.09 7.37
N GLN A 103 -6.24 0.07 7.59
CA GLN A 103 -6.89 -0.44 8.80
C GLN A 103 -6.73 -1.97 8.92
N MET A 104 -6.92 -2.71 7.83
CA MET A 104 -6.75 -4.17 7.86
C MET A 104 -5.30 -4.57 8.16
N LEU A 105 -4.32 -3.86 7.61
CA LEU A 105 -2.90 -4.07 7.94
C LEU A 105 -2.60 -3.83 9.43
N GLN A 106 -3.15 -2.77 10.02
CA GLN A 106 -2.97 -2.49 11.44
C GLN A 106 -3.53 -3.62 12.31
N LEU A 107 -4.71 -4.15 11.98
CA LEU A 107 -5.31 -5.28 12.68
C LEU A 107 -4.44 -6.54 12.60
N HIS A 108 -3.86 -6.83 11.43
CA HIS A 108 -2.93 -7.96 11.26
C HIS A 108 -1.67 -7.80 12.11
N ILE A 109 -1.11 -6.58 12.16
CA ILE A 109 0.07 -6.28 12.98
C ILE A 109 -0.26 -6.44 14.47
N GLU A 110 -1.41 -5.93 14.90
CA GLU A 110 -1.87 -6.04 16.28
C GLU A 110 -2.06 -7.51 16.68
N LEU A 111 -2.80 -8.29 15.90
CA LEU A 111 -3.03 -9.71 16.17
C LEU A 111 -1.72 -10.51 16.19
N ASN A 112 -0.80 -10.22 15.27
CA ASN A 112 0.51 -10.86 15.26
C ASN A 112 1.33 -10.49 16.51
N SER A 113 1.30 -9.23 16.93
CA SER A 113 1.96 -8.78 18.16
C SER A 113 1.43 -9.51 19.41
N GLN A 114 0.11 -9.69 19.51
CA GLN A 114 -0.54 -10.42 20.59
C GLN A 114 -0.16 -11.91 20.56
N ARG A 115 -0.17 -12.54 19.38
CA ARG A 115 0.27 -13.94 19.20
C ARG A 115 1.73 -14.13 19.60
N LEU A 116 2.61 -13.21 19.21
CA LEU A 116 4.02 -13.22 19.62
C LEU A 116 4.18 -13.02 21.13
N ALA A 117 3.41 -12.13 21.75
CA ALA A 117 3.43 -11.92 23.19
C ALA A 117 2.97 -13.17 23.96
N PHE A 118 1.89 -13.82 23.49
CA PHE A 118 1.41 -15.08 24.03
C PHE A 118 2.46 -16.19 23.89
N ALA A 119 3.03 -16.36 22.68
CA ALA A 119 4.08 -17.35 22.43
C ALA A 119 5.31 -17.11 23.32
N LYS A 120 5.77 -15.86 23.48
CA LYS A 120 6.88 -15.51 24.39
C LYS A 120 6.58 -15.84 25.85
N LYS A 121 5.34 -15.56 26.32
CA LYS A 121 4.91 -15.85 27.69
C LYS A 121 4.90 -17.35 28.00
N HIS A 122 4.50 -18.19 27.04
CA HIS A 122 4.39 -19.63 27.22
C HIS A 122 5.65 -20.42 26.83
N ASN A 123 6.48 -19.93 25.89
CA ASN A 123 7.75 -20.58 25.52
C ASN A 123 8.81 -20.51 26.63
N ASN A 124 8.62 -19.63 27.62
CA ASN A 124 9.46 -19.54 28.82
C ASN A 124 8.92 -20.36 30.00
N GLN A 125 7.80 -21.08 29.85
CA GLN A 125 7.31 -22.03 30.86
C GLN A 125 8.00 -23.39 30.69
N SER A 126 9.31 -23.42 30.93
CA SER A 126 9.99 -24.66 31.34
C SER A 126 9.80 -24.80 32.83
N THR A 127 8.59 -25.17 33.27
CA THR A 127 8.29 -25.19 34.71
C THR A 127 8.95 -26.36 35.42
N TYR A 128 9.13 -27.53 34.76
CA TYR A 128 9.86 -28.66 35.33
C TYR A 128 10.50 -29.54 34.25
N GLY A 129 11.75 -29.99 34.47
CA GLY A 129 12.34 -31.10 33.72
C GLY A 129 11.75 -32.45 34.12
N ALA A 130 12.09 -33.54 33.42
CA ALA A 130 11.62 -34.91 33.74
C ALA A 130 12.01 -35.40 35.16
N ASP A 131 12.91 -34.66 35.80
CA ASP A 131 13.45 -34.79 37.16
C ASP A 131 12.76 -33.88 38.20
N GLY A 132 11.79 -33.05 37.82
CA GLY A 132 11.03 -32.20 38.74
C GLY A 132 11.78 -30.97 39.26
N LEU A 133 12.91 -30.59 38.63
CA LEU A 133 13.70 -29.42 39.00
C LEU A 133 13.46 -28.24 38.03
N GLU A 134 13.50 -27.01 38.55
CA GLU A 134 13.44 -25.78 37.75
C GLU A 134 14.71 -25.65 36.89
N GLN A 135 14.61 -25.89 35.58
CA GLN A 135 15.73 -25.65 34.67
C GLN A 135 15.88 -24.15 34.35
N LYS A 136 16.71 -23.44 35.12
CA LYS A 136 17.31 -22.18 34.68
C LYS A 136 18.21 -22.45 33.48
N ARG A 137 17.76 -22.17 32.26
CA ARG A 137 18.64 -22.17 31.07
C ARG A 137 19.60 -20.98 31.17
N PRO A 138 20.94 -21.17 31.16
CA PRO A 138 21.85 -20.06 31.03
C PRO A 138 21.83 -19.59 29.57
N VAL A 139 21.65 -18.28 29.39
CA VAL A 139 21.87 -17.60 28.10
C VAL A 139 23.37 -17.70 27.81
N LEU A 140 23.79 -18.69 27.02
CA LEU A 140 25.17 -18.79 26.54
C LEU A 140 25.20 -18.75 25.02
N GLY A 141 25.54 -17.56 24.49
CA GLY A 141 25.87 -17.36 23.09
C GLY A 141 27.06 -18.22 22.69
N LYS A 142 26.85 -19.11 21.72
CA LYS A 142 27.94 -19.88 21.14
C LYS A 142 28.66 -19.01 20.11
N LYS A 143 29.88 -18.58 20.45
CA LYS A 143 30.90 -18.21 19.47
C LYS A 143 31.12 -19.43 18.56
N ILE A 144 30.93 -19.25 17.27
CA ILE A 144 31.31 -20.23 16.26
C ILE A 144 32.76 -19.91 15.88
N SER A 145 33.66 -20.86 16.12
CA SER A 145 34.98 -20.93 15.50
C SER A 145 35.09 -22.32 14.88
N ILE A 146 35.35 -22.35 13.57
CA ILE A 146 36.27 -23.18 12.78
C ILE A 146 36.04 -22.77 11.32
#